data_AF-A0A9X6SGX9-F1
#
_entry.id   AF-A0A9X6SGX9-F1
#
_cell.length_a   1.000
_cell.length_b   1.000
_cell.length_c   1.000
_cell.angle_alpha   90.00
_cell.angle_beta   90.00
_cell.angle_gamma   90.00
#
_symmetry.space_group_name_H-M   'P 1'
#
loop_
_entity.id
_entity.type
_entity.pdbx_description
1 polymer ?
#
loop_
_entity_poly.entity_id
_entity_poly.type
_entity_poly.pdbx_seq_one_letter_code
_entity_poly.pdbx_strand_id
1 'polypeptide(L)'
;MMGNFQSNFQTATQIATQMKNASDTIQGATNRSIAKASRTTLSVNAQAQEANQQMLDLTRQFCGAFQQAIDNIHLVAKDFERMDNELQKTFR
;
A
#
# COMPACT_ATOMS: atom_id res chain seq x y z
N MET A 1 33.28 -15.33 -18.69
CA MET A 1 32.61 -14.24 -17.93
C MET A 1 31.22 -14.73 -17.61
N MET A 2 30.94 -15.15 -16.37
CA MET A 2 29.56 -15.44 -15.97
C MET A 2 28.90 -14.09 -15.69
N GLY A 3 27.86 -13.75 -16.46
CA GLY A 3 27.09 -12.54 -16.23
C GLY A 3 26.40 -12.65 -14.87
N ASN A 4 26.44 -11.58 -14.08
CA ASN A 4 25.59 -11.47 -12.89
C ASN A 4 24.13 -11.47 -13.35
N PHE A 5 23.43 -12.59 -13.15
CA PHE A 5 21.97 -12.61 -13.24
C PHE A 5 21.46 -11.95 -11.96
N GLN A 6 21.06 -10.69 -12.09
CA GLN A 6 20.36 -9.97 -11.03
C GLN A 6 19.01 -9.53 -11.60
N SER A 7 17.96 -10.26 -11.23
CA SER A 7 16.60 -9.86 -11.56
C SER A 7 16.21 -8.54 -10.87
N ASN A 8 15.04 -8.01 -11.23
CA ASN A 8 14.45 -6.83 -10.58
C ASN A 8 13.83 -7.14 -9.19
N PHE A 9 14.18 -8.27 -8.56
CA PHE A 9 13.64 -8.68 -7.26
C PHE A 9 13.73 -7.59 -6.19
N GLN A 10 14.93 -7.01 -6.01
CA GLN A 10 15.16 -5.97 -5.00
C GLN A 10 14.31 -4.73 -5.27
N THR A 11 14.24 -4.29 -6.52
CA THR A 11 13.44 -3.14 -6.95
C THR A 11 11.96 -3.36 -6.71
N ALA A 12 11.42 -4.53 -7.11
CA ALA A 12 10.01 -4.87 -6.90
C ALA A 12 9.65 -4.91 -5.40
N THR A 13 10.52 -5.52 -4.59
CA THR A 13 10.33 -5.58 -3.13
C THR A 13 10.35 -4.20 -2.48
N GLN A 14 11.28 -3.33 -2.89
CA GLN A 14 11.37 -1.96 -2.38
C GLN A 14 10.13 -1.14 -2.73
N ILE A 15 9.67 -1.20 -3.99
CA ILE A 15 8.46 -0.50 -4.44
C ILE A 15 7.23 -0.97 -3.65
N ALA A 16 7.03 -2.28 -3.54
CA ALA A 16 5.90 -2.85 -2.78
C ALA A 16 5.92 -2.40 -1.31
N THR A 17 7.10 -2.37 -0.68
CA THR A 17 7.27 -1.93 0.71
C THR A 17 6.93 -0.44 0.87
N GLN A 18 7.40 0.42 -0.04
CA GLN A 18 7.09 1.85 0.00
C GLN A 18 5.60 2.12 -0.19
N MET A 19 4.97 1.42 -1.13
CA MET A 19 3.53 1.50 -1.37
C MET A 19 2.73 1.08 -0.12
N LYS A 20 3.14 0.01 0.56
CA LYS A 20 2.51 -0.42 1.82
C LYS A 20 2.58 0.67 2.90
N ASN A 21 3.76 1.24 3.13
CA ASN A 21 3.94 2.30 4.13
C ASN A 21 3.07 3.54 3.82
N ALA A 22 2.93 3.88 2.53
CA ALA A 22 2.04 4.96 2.10
C ALA A 22 0.57 4.63 2.39
N SER A 23 0.13 3.40 2.10
CA SER A 23 -1.22 2.91 2.40
C SER A 23 -1.53 3.00 3.90
N ASP A 24 -0.61 2.52 4.74
CA ASP A 24 -0.73 2.56 6.21
C ASP A 24 -0.84 4.01 6.72
N THR A 25 -0.07 4.92 6.12
CA THR A 25 -0.11 6.36 6.46
C THR A 25 -1.45 7.00 6.09
N ILE A 26 -1.97 6.71 4.89
CA ILE A 26 -3.27 7.21 4.43
C ILE A 26 -4.39 6.68 5.35
N GLN A 27 -4.39 5.38 5.63
CA GLN A 27 -5.38 4.77 6.52
C GLN A 27 -5.32 5.36 7.94
N GLY A 28 -4.11 5.55 8.48
CA GLY A 28 -3.90 6.16 9.78
C GLY A 28 -4.38 7.61 9.85
N ALA A 29 -4.18 8.38 8.79
CA ALA A 29 -4.67 9.76 8.69
C ALA A 29 -6.20 9.82 8.61
N THR A 30 -6.83 8.97 7.78
CA THR A 30 -8.30 8.97 7.63
C THR A 30 -9.02 8.44 8.88
N ASN A 31 -8.41 7.52 9.64
CA ASN A 31 -8.99 7.05 10.90
C ASN A 31 -9.10 8.14 11.98
N ARG A 32 -8.44 9.30 11.80
CA ARG A 32 -8.57 10.45 12.71
C ARG A 32 -9.84 11.23 12.33
N SER A 33 -10.89 11.07 13.12
CA SER A 33 -12.14 11.83 12.96
C SER A 33 -11.93 13.32 13.25
N ILE A 34 -12.60 14.20 12.49
CA ILE A 34 -12.69 15.61 12.83
C ILE A 34 -13.51 15.74 14.12
N ALA A 35 -12.85 16.15 15.21
CA ALA A 35 -13.52 16.35 16.50
C ALA A 35 -14.60 17.44 16.39
N LYS A 36 -15.73 17.23 17.07
CA LYS A 36 -16.84 18.19 17.10
C LYS A 36 -16.37 19.53 17.64
N ALA A 37 -16.68 20.63 16.94
CA ALA A 37 -16.63 21.95 17.55
C ALA A 37 -17.88 22.11 18.44
N SER A 38 -17.68 22.48 19.70
CA SER A 38 -18.74 22.61 20.71
C SER A 38 -19.66 23.83 20.49
N ARG A 39 -19.41 24.64 19.46
CA ARG A 39 -20.13 25.91 19.18
C ARG A 39 -20.59 26.10 17.73
N THR A 40 -20.41 25.10 16.87
CA THR A 40 -20.91 25.13 15.48
C THR A 40 -22.39 24.75 15.45
N THR A 41 -23.14 25.32 14.51
CA THR A 41 -24.56 24.98 14.31
C THR A 41 -24.73 23.48 14.05
N LEU A 42 -25.87 22.90 14.46
CA LEU A 42 -26.19 21.48 14.27
C LEU A 42 -25.93 20.97 12.84
N SER A 43 -26.19 21.82 11.83
CA SER A 43 -26.00 21.50 10.41
C SER A 43 -24.53 21.31 10.02
N VAL A 44 -23.62 22.20 10.46
CA VAL A 44 -22.19 22.11 10.12
C VAL A 44 -21.55 20.86 10.75
N ASN A 45 -22.00 20.47 11.95
CA ASN A 45 -21.55 19.24 12.58
C ASN A 45 -22.01 17.98 11.81
N ALA A 46 -23.24 17.97 11.30
CA ALA A 46 -23.75 16.87 10.49
C ALA A 46 -22.96 16.75 9.17
N GLN A 47 -22.69 17.86 8.49
CA GLN A 47 -21.89 17.89 7.26
C GLN A 47 -20.46 17.38 7.49
N ALA A 48 -19.81 17.80 8.59
CA ALA A 48 -18.48 17.32 8.94
C ALA A 48 -18.48 15.80 9.22
N GLN A 49 -19.52 15.28 9.87
CA GLN A 49 -19.65 13.84 10.13
C GLN A 49 -19.85 13.05 8.84
N GLU A 50 -20.70 13.53 7.94
CA GLU A 50 -20.94 12.89 6.65
C GLU A 50 -19.66 12.86 5.81
N ALA A 51 -18.94 13.99 5.73
CA ALA A 51 -17.67 14.06 5.02
C ALA A 51 -16.61 13.10 5.60
N ASN A 52 -16.51 13.00 6.93
CA ASN A 52 -15.61 12.03 7.57
C ASN A 52 -15.98 10.59 7.20
N GLN A 53 -17.28 10.27 7.21
CA GLN A 53 -17.74 8.92 6.90
C GLN A 53 -17.47 8.55 5.43
N GLN A 54 -17.77 9.47 4.50
CA GLN A 54 -17.45 9.30 3.09
C GLN A 54 -15.94 9.09 2.88
N MET A 55 -15.09 9.86 3.57
CA MET A 55 -13.64 9.71 3.48
C MET A 55 -13.18 8.36 4.04
N LEU A 56 -13.71 7.92 5.19
CA LEU A 56 -13.41 6.60 5.77
C LEU A 56 -13.74 5.46 4.81
N ASP A 57 -14.91 5.51 4.18
CA ASP A 57 -15.37 4.45 3.28
C ASP A 57 -14.58 4.44 1.97
N LEU A 58 -14.22 5.62 1.45
CA LEU A 58 -13.34 5.73 0.29
C LEU A 58 -11.93 5.21 0.60
N THR A 59 -11.33 5.61 1.73
CA THR A 59 -10.00 5.14 2.12
C THR A 59 -9.97 3.62 2.34
N ARG A 60 -11.02 3.03 2.93
CA ARG A 60 -11.10 1.57 3.07
C ARG A 60 -11.08 0.85 1.73
N GLN A 61 -11.87 1.31 0.77
CA GLN A 61 -11.92 0.73 -0.57
C GLN A 61 -10.57 0.90 -1.29
N PHE A 62 -10.00 2.10 -1.24
CA PHE A 62 -8.69 2.39 -1.81
C PHE A 62 -7.60 1.50 -1.23
N CYS A 63 -7.45 1.46 0.11
CA CYS A 63 -6.43 0.66 0.78
C CYS A 63 -6.60 -0.83 0.48
N GLY A 64 -7.84 -1.35 0.38
CA GLY A 64 -8.08 -2.74 0.01
C GLY A 64 -7.58 -3.07 -1.40
N ALA A 65 -7.98 -2.28 -2.39
CA ALA A 65 -7.53 -2.46 -3.78
C ALA A 65 -6.01 -2.27 -3.93
N PHE A 66 -5.46 -1.28 -3.22
CA PHE A 66 -4.04 -0.97 -3.25
C PHE A 66 -3.19 -2.08 -2.59
N GLN A 67 -3.67 -2.67 -1.49
CA GLN A 67 -3.02 -3.82 -0.86
C GLN A 67 -2.97 -5.02 -1.80
N GLN A 68 -4.05 -5.31 -2.52
CA GLN A 68 -4.06 -6.39 -3.50
C GLN A 68 -3.00 -6.19 -4.61
N ALA A 69 -2.83 -4.95 -5.09
CA ALA A 69 -1.78 -4.64 -6.05
C ALA A 69 -0.36 -4.81 -5.47
N ILE A 70 -0.14 -4.40 -4.22
CA ILE A 70 1.13 -4.60 -3.49
C ILE A 70 1.45 -6.10 -3.35
N ASP A 71 0.46 -6.91 -2.99
CA ASP A 71 0.62 -8.36 -2.84
C ASP A 71 1.01 -9.01 -4.17
N ASN A 72 0.41 -8.58 -5.28
CA ASN A 72 0.79 -9.04 -6.62
C ASN A 72 2.26 -8.70 -6.96
N ILE A 73 2.74 -7.50 -6.60
CA ILE A 73 4.14 -7.12 -6.83
C ILE A 73 5.07 -8.00 -5.98
N HIS A 74 4.70 -8.32 -4.73
CA HIS A 74 5.46 -9.24 -3.90
C HIS A 74 5.51 -10.67 -4.48
N LEU A 75 4.44 -11.15 -5.11
CA LEU A 75 4.44 -12.45 -5.80
C LEU A 75 5.43 -12.44 -6.98
N VAL A 76 5.38 -11.41 -7.82
CA VAL A 76 6.34 -11.25 -8.93
C VAL A 76 7.78 -11.18 -8.43
N ALA A 77 8.01 -10.50 -7.31
CA ALA A 77 9.32 -10.47 -6.66
C ALA A 77 9.80 -11.89 -6.27
N LYS A 78 8.94 -12.70 -5.65
CA LYS A 78 9.28 -14.09 -5.32
C LYS A 78 9.60 -14.94 -6.55
N ASP A 79 8.92 -14.70 -7.67
CA ASP A 79 9.21 -15.40 -8.91
C ASP A 79 10.57 -15.01 -9.49
N PHE A 80 10.94 -13.73 -9.40
CA PHE A 80 12.28 -13.26 -9.72
C PHE A 80 13.37 -13.90 -8.85
N GLU A 81 13.15 -13.97 -7.53
CA GLU A 81 14.07 -14.64 -6.60
C GLU A 81 14.24 -16.13 -6.94
N ARG A 82 13.14 -16.83 -7.26
CA ARG A 82 13.20 -18.23 -7.69
C ARG A 82 14.04 -18.39 -8.95
N MET A 83 13.82 -17.53 -9.95
CA MET A 83 14.55 -17.58 -11.21
C MET A 83 16.05 -17.36 -11.01
N ASP A 84 16.43 -16.35 -10.22
CA ASP A 84 17.84 -16.06 -9.90
C ASP A 84 18.51 -17.27 -9.23
N ASN A 85 17.83 -17.93 -8.30
CA ASN A 85 18.33 -19.13 -7.62
C ASN A 85 18.54 -20.32 -8.58
N GLU A 86 17.62 -20.54 -9.52
CA GLU A 86 17.75 -21.63 -10.50
C GLU A 86 18.88 -21.36 -11.51
N LEU A 87 19.03 -20.11 -11.95
CA LEU A 87 20.14 -19.70 -12.82
C LEU A 87 21.50 -19.86 -12.11
N GLN A 88 21.59 -19.46 -10.83
CA GLN A 88 22.79 -19.67 -10.02
C GLN A 88 23.17 -21.14 -9.86
N LYS A 89 22.20 -22.06 -9.73
CA LYS A 89 22.49 -23.51 -9.69
C LYS A 89 22.95 -24.05 -11.03
N THR A 90 22.34 -23.58 -12.12
CA THR A 90 22.56 -24.09 -13.49
C THR A 90 23.91 -23.64 -14.05
N PHE A 91 24.31 -22.41 -13.74
CA PHE A 91 25.54 -21.79 -14.24
C PHE A 91 26.63 -21.67 -13.17
N ARG A 92 26.54 -22.44 -12.08
CA ARG A 92 27.64 -22.61 -11.12
C ARG A 92 28.61 -23.69 -11.56
#